data_AF-A0A357VE63-F1
#
_entry.id   AF-A0A357VE63-F1
#
_cell.length_a   1.000
_cell.length_b   1.000
_cell.length_c   1.000
_cell.angle_alpha   90.00
_cell.angle_beta   90.00
_cell.angle_gamma   90.00
#
_symmetry.space_group_name_H-M   'P 1'
#
loop_
_entity.id
_entity.type
_entity.pdbx_description
1 polymer ?
#
loop_
_entity_poly.entity_id
_entity_poly.type
_entity_poly.pdbx_seq_one_letter_code
_entity_poly.pdbx_strand_id
1 'polypeptide(L)' 'SILPSKVEVHLTDAGGSINLEYELQVGYERVSYNQLEITVSSI' A
#
# COMPACT_ATOMS: atom_id res chain seq x y z
N SER A 1 -2.75 13.45 -7.06
CA SER A 1 -3.04 12.98 -5.69
C SER A 1 -2.86 11.48 -5.62
N ILE A 2 -2.62 10.96 -4.41
CA ILE A 2 -2.65 9.51 -4.13
C ILE A 2 -3.84 9.29 -3.21
N LEU A 3 -4.78 8.44 -3.63
CA LEU A 3 -5.96 8.11 -2.84
C LEU A 3 -5.88 6.64 -2.41
N PRO A 4 -5.69 6.34 -1.10
CA PRO A 4 -5.68 4.97 -0.64
C PRO A 4 -7.09 4.37 -0.72
N SER A 5 -7.20 3.19 -1.31
CA SER A 5 -8.43 2.40 -1.32
C SER A 5 -8.42 1.33 -0.22
N LYS A 6 -7.23 0.81 0.11
CA LYS A 6 -7.07 -0.25 1.10
C LYS A 6 -5.73 -0.13 1.81
N VAL A 7 -5.75 -0.30 3.13
CA VAL A 7 -4.56 -0.43 3.96
C VAL A 7 -4.75 -1.64 4.86
N GLU A 8 -3.99 -2.70 4.62
CA GLU A 8 -3.92 -3.87 5.48
C GLU A 8 -2.54 -3.98 6.09
N VAL A 9 -2.48 -4.10 7.41
CA VAL A 9 -1.24 -4.17 8.18
C VAL A 9 -1.26 -5.44 8.99
N HIS A 10 -0.30 -6.31 8.75
CA HIS A 10 -0.08 -7.52 9.53
C HIS A 10 1.37 -7.51 10.01
N LEU A 11 1.58 -7.00 11.23
CA LEU A 11 2.90 -6.96 11.86
C LEU A 11 2.89 -7.82 13.13
N THR A 12 3.96 -8.57 13.30
CA THR A 12 4.23 -9.43 14.45
C THR A 12 5.68 -9.22 14.90
N ASP A 13 6.06 -9.80 16.03
CA ASP A 13 7.44 -9.75 16.53
C ASP A 13 8.44 -10.43 15.57
N ALA A 14 7.96 -11.35 14.71
CA ALA A 14 8.77 -12.03 13.69
C ALA A 14 8.86 -11.27 12.36
N GLY A 15 8.32 -10.05 12.29
CA GLY A 15 8.13 -9.30 11.05
C GLY A 15 6.69 -9.32 10.57
N GLY A 16 6.47 -9.14 9.27
CA GLY A 16 5.13 -9.10 8.68
C GLY A 16 5.08 -8.33 7.37
N SER A 17 3.89 -7.83 7.01
CA SER A 17 3.70 -7.05 5.80
C SER A 17 2.68 -5.93 5.94
N ILE A 18 2.81 -4.96 5.06
CA ILE A 18 1.86 -3.89 4.83
C ILE A 18 1.44 -3.99 3.36
N ASN A 19 0.15 -4.14 3.11
CA ASN A 19 -0.43 -4.10 1.78
C ASN A 19 -1.24 -2.81 1.61
N LEU A 20 -0.83 -2.01 0.63
CA LEU A 20 -1.46 -0.75 0.27
C LEU A 20 -1.99 -0.84 -1.16
N GLU A 21 -3.29 -0.64 -1.33
CA GLU A 21 -3.87 -0.37 -2.63
C GLU A 21 -4.22 1.11 -2.72
N TYR A 22 -3.86 1.73 -3.85
CA TYR A 22 -4.08 3.16 -4.04
C TYR A 22 -4.29 3.54 -5.50
N GLU A 23 -5.06 4.60 -5.68
CA GLU A 23 -5.25 5.26 -6.95
C GLU A 23 -4.26 6.42 -7.10
N LEU A 24 -3.55 6.46 -8.22
CA LEU A 24 -2.79 7.65 -8.62
C LEU A 24 -3.64 8.51 -9.54
N GLN A 25 -3.79 9.78 -9.19
CA GLN A 25 -4.55 10.77 -9.97
C GLN A 25 -3.67 11.95 -10.37
N VAL A 26 -3.92 12.49 -11.57
CA VAL A 26 -3.39 13.78 -12.03
C VAL A 26 -4.60 14.68 -12.35
N GLY A 27 -4.73 15.79 -11.62
CA GLY A 27 -5.96 16.57 -11.63
C GLY A 27 -7.14 15.75 -11.07
N TYR A 28 -8.21 15.62 -11.85
CA TYR A 28 -9.39 14.82 -11.52
C TYR A 28 -9.43 13.47 -12.23
N GLU A 29 -8.38 13.13 -12.99
CA GLU A 29 -8.32 11.89 -13.75
C GLU A 29 -7.46 10.85 -13.04
N ARG A 30 -7.99 9.62 -13.00
CA ARG A 30 -7.27 8.42 -12.58
C ARG A 30 -6.24 8.04 -13.63
N VAL A 31 -4.99 7.96 -13.22
CA VAL A 31 -3.88 7.51 -14.04
C VAL A 31 -3.60 6.03 -13.86
N SER A 32 -3.65 5.53 -12.62
CA SER A 32 -3.43 4.11 -12.36
C SER A 32 -4.06 3.63 -11.05
N TYR A 33 -4.28 2.32 -10.99
CA TYR A 33 -4.45 1.58 -9.74
C TYR A 33 -3.16 0.84 -9.45
N ASN A 34 -2.68 0.99 -8.22
CA ASN A 34 -1.41 0.43 -7.80
C ASN A 34 -1.62 -0.40 -6.54
N GLN A 35 -0.84 -1.46 -6.44
CA GLN A 35 -0.68 -2.23 -5.21
C GLN A 35 0.79 -2.17 -4.81
N LEU A 36 1.04 -1.88 -3.54
CA LEU A 36 2.36 -1.87 -2.93
C LEU A 36 2.34 -2.81 -1.73
N GLU A 37 3.17 -3.85 -1.79
CA GLU A 37 3.44 -4.73 -0.68
C GLU A 37 4.81 -4.41 -0.09
N ILE A 38 4.84 -4.13 1.20
CA ILE A 38 6.06 -3.92 1.98
C ILE A 38 6.18 -5.10 2.94
N THR A 39 7.24 -5.87 2.80
CA THR A 39 7.54 -6.99 3.71
C THR A 39 8.66 -6.58 4.66
N VAL A 40 8.44 -6.82 5.95
CA VAL A 40 9.41 -6.58 7.01
C VAL A 40 9.79 -7.93 7.59
N SER A 41 11.09 -8.22 7.64
CA SER A 41 11.64 -9.41 8.30
C SER A 41 12.49 -8.98 9.49
N SER A 42 12.42 -9.71 10.61
CA SER A 42 13.40 -9.58 11.68
C SER A 42 14.77 -10.04 11.17
N ILE A 43 15.83 -9.32 11.56
CA ILE A 43 17.23 -9.62 11.24
C ILE A 43 17.72 -10.80 12.08
#